data_AF-A0A9X0D7H0-F1
#
_entry.id   AF-A0A9X0D7H0-F1
#
_cell.length_a   1.000
_cell.length_b   1.000
_cell.length_c   1.000
_cell.angle_alpha   90.00
_cell.angle_beta   90.00
_cell.angle_gamma   90.00
#
_symmetry.space_group_name_H-M   'P 1'
#
loop_
_entity.id
_entity.type
_entity.pdbx_description
1 polymer ?
#
loop_
_entity_poly.entity_id
_entity_poly.type
_entity_poly.pdbx_seq_one_letter_code
_entity_poly.pdbx_strand_id
1 'polypeptide(L)'
;MELCSLCAGIPIRTHMELPFYAKYLLIAAYLASYNPAHTDRRFFTKQGRRGLSSRAKAAAKGKKSNTQLTGPKNFQLDRLMAIFYSIVEENVAPSASILCQISSLVSLNLLAQITSDDQIDCPKYKCLVNFLSISEIAKQLQFDIVQYLYDFV
;
A
#
# COMPACT_ATOMS: atom_id res chain seq x y z
N MET A 1 36.12 22.22 -22.76
CA MET A 1 36.43 20.87 -22.26
C MET A 1 37.02 21.10 -20.88
N GLU A 2 36.34 20.93 -19.75
CA GLU A 2 35.34 19.93 -19.37
C GLU A 2 34.24 20.60 -18.51
N LEU A 3 33.01 20.17 -18.74
CA LEU A 3 31.86 20.37 -17.87
C LEU A 3 31.46 18.98 -17.35
N CYS A 4 30.88 18.93 -16.15
CA CYS A 4 30.12 17.82 -15.56
C CYS A 4 30.89 16.71 -14.84
N SER A 5 30.93 16.78 -13.50
CA SER A 5 30.45 15.70 -12.62
C SER A 5 30.51 16.09 -11.14
N LEU A 6 29.59 15.53 -10.35
CA LEU A 6 29.48 15.57 -8.88
C LEU A 6 28.58 16.63 -8.26
N CYS A 7 27.35 16.74 -8.78
CA CYS A 7 26.18 16.91 -7.90
C CYS A 7 25.41 15.58 -7.85
N ALA A 8 26.06 14.51 -7.39
CA ALA A 8 25.34 13.31 -6.97
C ALA A 8 24.71 13.64 -5.62
N GLY A 9 23.44 14.07 -5.64
CA GLY A 9 22.65 14.23 -4.43
C GLY A 9 22.76 12.96 -3.60
N ILE A 10 23.10 13.10 -2.32
CA ILE A 10 23.13 12.00 -1.36
C ILE A 10 21.80 11.27 -1.49
N PRO A 11 21.74 9.98 -1.89
CA PRO A 11 20.50 9.25 -1.75
C PRO A 11 20.26 9.20 -0.25
N ILE A 12 19.28 9.95 0.24
CA ILE A 12 18.75 9.79 1.58
C ILE A 12 18.19 8.37 1.59
N ARG A 13 19.02 7.41 1.99
CA ARG A 13 18.61 6.04 2.25
C ARG A 13 17.66 6.17 3.44
N THR A 14 16.37 6.29 3.17
CA THR A 14 15.33 6.09 4.18
C THR A 14 15.27 4.59 4.45
N HIS A 15 16.36 4.04 5.00
CA HIS A 15 16.46 2.63 5.34
C HIS A 15 15.62 2.40 6.59
N MET A 16 14.33 2.21 6.38
CA MET A 16 13.39 1.90 7.45
C MET A 16 13.48 0.41 7.74
N GLU A 17 14.21 0.05 8.79
CA GLU A 17 14.25 -1.32 9.28
C GLU A 17 12.97 -1.61 10.05
N LEU A 18 12.03 -2.27 9.38
CA LEU A 18 10.78 -2.75 9.99
C LEU A 18 10.76 -4.28 10.02
N PRO A 19 10.01 -4.88 10.95
CA PRO A 19 9.69 -6.31 10.90
C PRO A 19 9.04 -6.69 9.55
N PHE A 20 9.22 -7.95 9.14
CA PHE A 20 8.71 -8.45 7.85
C PHE A 20 7.21 -8.17 7.64
N TYR A 21 6.38 -8.52 8.62
CA TYR A 21 4.93 -8.29 8.53
C TYR A 21 4.57 -6.79 8.57
N ALA A 22 5.31 -5.98 9.34
CA ALA A 22 5.11 -4.53 9.37
C ALA A 22 5.38 -3.88 8.00
N LYS A 23 6.39 -4.36 7.24
CA LYS A 23 6.63 -3.92 5.86
C LYS A 23 5.44 -4.23 4.95
N TYR A 24 4.93 -5.46 5.01
CA TYR A 24 3.76 -5.86 4.21
C TYR A 24 2.49 -5.10 4.62
N LEU A 25 2.25 -4.88 5.91
CA LEU A 25 1.14 -4.07 6.40
C LEU A 25 1.21 -2.65 5.86
N LEU A 26 2.40 -2.06 5.82
CA LEU A 26 2.59 -0.71 5.30
C LEU A 26 2.33 -0.64 3.78
N ILE A 27 2.78 -1.64 3.02
CA ILE A 27 2.48 -1.75 1.58
C ILE A 27 0.98 -1.90 1.35
N ALA A 28 0.33 -2.79 2.10
CA ALA A 28 -1.12 -2.99 2.03
C ALA A 28 -1.89 -1.71 2.36
N ALA A 29 -1.47 -0.97 3.38
CA ALA A 29 -2.06 0.31 3.77
C ALA A 29 -1.89 1.39 2.69
N TYR A 30 -0.72 1.45 2.05
CA TYR A 30 -0.50 2.35 0.91
C TYR A 30 -1.44 2.00 -0.25
N LEU A 31 -1.53 0.72 -0.64
CA LEU A 31 -2.44 0.26 -1.67
C LEU A 31 -3.90 0.57 -1.32
N ALA A 32 -4.31 0.38 -0.06
CA ALA A 32 -5.65 0.71 0.40
C ALA A 32 -5.95 2.21 0.30
N SER A 33 -4.99 3.08 0.67
CA SER A 33 -5.19 4.54 0.61
C SER A 33 -5.20 5.09 -0.83
N TYR A 34 -4.41 4.53 -1.74
CA TYR A 34 -4.24 5.06 -3.09
C TYR A 34 -5.09 4.36 -4.15
N ASN A 35 -5.62 3.17 -3.88
CA ASN A 35 -6.58 2.52 -4.77
C ASN A 35 -8.02 2.75 -4.31
N PRO A 36 -8.97 2.96 -5.23
CA PRO A 36 -10.38 2.99 -4.88
C PRO A 36 -10.89 1.60 -4.49
N ALA A 37 -11.76 1.49 -3.48
CA ALA A 37 -12.21 0.19 -2.94
C ALA A 37 -12.87 -0.75 -3.97
N HIS A 38 -13.51 -0.20 -5.01
CA HIS A 38 -14.15 -1.02 -6.05
C HIS A 38 -13.15 -1.79 -6.94
N THR A 39 -11.86 -1.43 -6.91
CA THR A 39 -10.82 -2.13 -7.70
C THR A 39 -10.16 -3.26 -6.93
N ASP A 40 -10.42 -3.42 -5.63
CA ASP A 40 -9.75 -4.43 -4.80
C ASP A 40 -9.97 -5.85 -5.35
N ARG A 41 -11.19 -6.17 -5.78
CA ARG A 41 -11.50 -7.48 -6.37
C ARG A 41 -10.67 -7.77 -7.63
N ARG A 42 -10.33 -6.74 -8.41
CA ARG A 42 -9.53 -6.87 -9.63
C ARG A 42 -8.06 -7.15 -9.32
N PHE A 43 -7.50 -6.49 -8.30
CA PHE A 43 -6.07 -6.58 -7.99
C PHE A 43 -5.72 -7.70 -6.99
N PHE A 44 -6.62 -8.02 -6.05
CA PHE A 44 -6.33 -8.87 -4.89
C PHE A 44 -7.08 -10.21 -4.89
N THR A 45 -7.68 -10.61 -6.02
CA THR A 45 -8.21 -11.97 -6.16
C THR A 45 -7.31 -12.82 -7.04
N LYS A 46 -7.19 -14.12 -6.72
CA LYS A 46 -6.42 -15.09 -7.52
C LYS A 46 -6.85 -15.12 -9.00
N GLN A 47 -8.13 -14.84 -9.26
CA GLN A 47 -8.68 -14.76 -10.61
C GLN A 47 -8.32 -13.45 -11.33
N GLY A 48 -8.18 -12.34 -10.59
CA GLY A 48 -7.68 -11.06 -11.11
C GLY A 48 -6.19 -11.07 -11.49
N ARG A 49 -5.35 -11.79 -10.71
CA ARG A 49 -3.92 -11.99 -11.00
C ARG A 49 -3.64 -12.79 -12.28
N ARG A 50 -4.56 -13.67 -12.72
CA ARG A 50 -4.45 -14.44 -13.98
C ARG A 50 -4.73 -13.60 -15.24
N GLY A 51 -4.90 -12.29 -15.10
CA GLY A 51 -5.08 -11.37 -16.20
C GLY A 51 -6.54 -11.18 -16.57
N LEU A 52 -6.91 -9.91 -16.79
CA LEU A 52 -8.21 -9.57 -17.35
C LEU A 52 -8.27 -9.94 -18.82
N SER A 53 -9.38 -10.55 -19.24
CA SER A 53 -9.82 -10.58 -20.64
C SER A 53 -9.72 -9.17 -21.26
N SER A 54 -9.36 -9.08 -22.54
CA SER A 54 -9.19 -7.81 -23.28
C SER A 54 -10.39 -6.86 -23.12
N ARG A 55 -11.59 -7.42 -22.93
CA ARG A 55 -12.85 -6.70 -22.73
C ARG A 55 -12.93 -5.94 -21.40
N ALA A 56 -12.32 -6.46 -20.34
CA ALA A 56 -12.29 -5.81 -19.03
C ALA A 56 -11.19 -4.73 -18.92
N LYS A 57 -10.10 -4.86 -19.70
CA LYS A 57 -9.09 -3.80 -19.86
C LYS A 57 -9.67 -2.56 -20.56
N ALA A 58 -10.56 -2.75 -21.54
CA ALA A 58 -11.21 -1.67 -22.27
C ALA A 58 -12.19 -0.85 -21.40
N ALA A 59 -12.91 -1.50 -20.48
CA ALA A 59 -13.88 -0.84 -19.59
C ALA A 59 -13.23 0.03 -18.49
N ALA A 60 -11.99 -0.27 -18.08
CA ALA A 60 -11.26 0.49 -17.06
C ALA A 60 -10.66 1.81 -17.59
N LYS A 61 -10.67 2.04 -18.91
CA LYS A 61 -10.03 3.20 -19.55
C LYS A 61 -10.82 4.51 -19.41
N GLY A 62 -12.02 4.47 -18.82
CA GLY A 62 -13.03 5.53 -18.91
C GLY A 62 -12.94 6.69 -17.91
N LYS A 63 -12.21 6.59 -16.79
CA LYS A 63 -11.99 7.71 -15.85
C LYS A 63 -10.62 7.58 -15.20
N LYS A 64 -9.60 8.17 -15.83
CA LYS A 64 -8.26 8.33 -15.23
C LYS A 64 -8.26 9.54 -14.30
N SER A 65 -8.96 9.45 -13.19
CA SER A 65 -8.70 10.38 -12.07
C SER A 65 -7.39 9.96 -11.43
N ASN A 66 -6.35 10.78 -11.59
CA ASN A 66 -5.04 10.49 -11.00
C ASN A 66 -5.16 10.50 -9.47
N THR A 67 -5.21 9.30 -8.88
CA THR A 67 -5.55 9.15 -7.46
C THR A 67 -4.43 9.69 -6.57
N GLN A 68 -3.20 9.73 -7.08
CA GLN A 68 -2.06 10.42 -6.45
C GLN A 68 -2.32 11.91 -6.24
N LEU A 69 -3.06 12.58 -7.14
CA LEU A 69 -3.38 14.01 -7.00
C LEU A 69 -4.51 14.27 -5.99
N THR A 70 -5.36 13.27 -5.71
CA THR A 70 -6.44 13.39 -4.72
C THR A 70 -5.99 13.17 -3.28
N GLY A 71 -4.73 12.75 -3.09
CA GLY A 71 -4.16 12.42 -1.79
C GLY A 71 -4.63 11.07 -1.23
N PRO A 72 -4.04 10.64 -0.09
CA PRO A 72 -4.35 9.35 0.51
C PRO A 72 -5.76 9.31 1.09
N LYS A 73 -6.55 8.31 0.69
CA LYS A 73 -7.93 8.09 1.15
C LYS A 73 -7.94 7.28 2.45
N ASN A 74 -8.98 7.50 3.25
CA ASN A 74 -9.23 6.73 4.45
C ASN A 74 -9.75 5.34 4.07
N PHE A 75 -9.35 4.31 4.82
CA PHE A 75 -9.78 2.93 4.61
C PHE A 75 -10.10 2.26 5.96
N GLN A 76 -10.93 1.21 5.93
CA GLN A 76 -11.28 0.42 7.13
C GLN A 76 -10.24 -0.67 7.39
N LEU A 77 -10.12 -1.12 8.64
CA LEU A 77 -9.25 -2.22 9.03
C LEU A 77 -9.50 -3.50 8.22
N ASP A 78 -10.75 -3.87 7.98
CA ASP A 78 -11.10 -5.08 7.22
C ASP A 78 -10.48 -5.08 5.82
N ARG A 79 -10.49 -3.92 5.15
CA ARG A 79 -9.88 -3.75 3.83
C ARG A 79 -8.35 -3.90 3.90
N LEU A 80 -7.71 -3.33 4.92
CA LEU A 80 -6.27 -3.49 5.14
C LEU A 80 -5.90 -4.96 5.32
N MET A 81 -6.61 -5.67 6.19
CA MET A 81 -6.37 -7.08 6.48
C MET A 81 -6.59 -7.95 5.23
N ALA A 82 -7.66 -7.69 4.47
CA ALA A 82 -7.94 -8.43 3.24
C ALA A 82 -6.83 -8.25 2.19
N ILE A 83 -6.33 -7.02 2.00
CA ILE A 83 -5.21 -6.75 1.09
C ILE A 83 -3.94 -7.42 1.62
N PHE A 84 -3.64 -7.29 2.91
CA PHE A 84 -2.47 -7.91 3.55
C PHE A 84 -2.43 -9.42 3.32
N TYR A 85 -3.51 -10.15 3.63
CA TYR A 85 -3.56 -11.60 3.41
C TYR A 85 -3.56 -12.00 1.92
N SER A 86 -3.91 -11.09 1.00
CA SER A 86 -3.81 -11.35 -0.43
C SER A 86 -2.39 -11.19 -0.97
N ILE A 87 -1.61 -10.26 -0.42
CA ILE A 87 -0.25 -9.97 -0.90
C ILE A 87 0.80 -10.82 -0.21
N VAL A 88 0.57 -11.22 1.04
CA VAL A 88 1.41 -12.18 1.75
C VAL A 88 1.10 -13.57 1.19
N GLU A 89 2.09 -14.21 0.56
CA GLU A 89 1.91 -15.53 -0.04
C GLU A 89 1.87 -16.67 1.00
N GLU A 90 2.25 -16.37 2.24
CA GLU A 90 2.22 -17.31 3.36
C GLU A 90 0.83 -17.41 3.98
N ASN A 91 0.47 -18.61 4.46
CA ASN A 91 -0.75 -18.84 5.24
C ASN A 91 -0.57 -18.27 6.66
N VAL A 92 -0.66 -16.95 6.79
CA VAL A 92 -0.59 -16.27 8.08
C VAL A 92 -1.93 -16.43 8.79
N ALA A 93 -1.92 -17.04 9.98
CA ALA A 93 -3.09 -17.10 10.83
C ALA A 93 -3.40 -15.71 11.41
N PRO A 94 -4.68 -15.30 11.50
CA PRO A 94 -5.04 -14.06 12.17
C PRO A 94 -4.67 -14.12 13.64
N SER A 95 -3.76 -13.25 14.05
CA SER A 95 -3.24 -13.16 15.42
C SER A 95 -3.31 -11.74 15.95
N ALA A 96 -3.43 -11.61 17.27
CA ALA A 96 -3.37 -10.31 17.95
C ALA A 96 -2.05 -9.56 17.69
N SER A 97 -0.95 -10.29 17.43
CA SER A 97 0.35 -9.69 17.13
C SER A 97 0.37 -8.88 15.83
N ILE A 98 -0.48 -9.21 14.84
CA ILE A 98 -0.61 -8.42 13.61
C ILE A 98 -1.30 -7.09 13.93
N LEU A 99 -2.35 -7.13 14.75
CA LEU A 99 -3.06 -5.92 15.20
C LEU A 99 -2.14 -5.01 16.03
N CYS A 100 -1.34 -5.57 16.93
CA CYS A 100 -0.33 -4.81 17.68
C CYS A 100 0.68 -4.11 16.76
N GLN A 101 1.10 -4.74 15.66
CA GLN A 101 2.00 -4.11 14.68
C GLN A 101 1.33 -2.92 13.98
N ILE A 102 0.03 -3.00 13.69
CA ILE A 102 -0.72 -1.86 13.15
C ILE A 102 -0.70 -0.70 14.15
N SER A 103 -0.96 -0.96 15.43
CA SER A 103 -0.85 0.07 16.48
C SER A 103 0.55 0.68 16.56
N SER A 104 1.61 -0.13 16.46
CA SER A 104 2.99 0.38 16.41
C SER A 104 3.24 1.26 15.18
N LEU A 105 2.72 0.88 14.00
CA LEU A 105 2.83 1.70 12.78
C LEU A 105 2.10 3.05 12.93
N VAL A 106 1.00 3.09 13.69
CA VAL A 106 0.30 4.33 14.05
C VAL A 106 1.15 5.17 15.01
N SER A 107 1.72 4.57 16.05
CA SER A 107 2.61 5.27 17.00
C SER A 107 3.86 5.85 16.32
N LEU A 108 4.36 5.20 15.27
CA LEU A 108 5.49 5.66 14.46
C LEU A 108 5.12 6.74 13.43
N ASN A 109 3.86 7.19 13.37
CA ASN A 109 3.34 8.15 12.38
C ASN A 109 3.52 7.69 10.92
N LEU A 110 3.55 6.38 10.68
CA LEU A 110 3.50 5.83 9.32
C LEU A 110 2.06 5.64 8.84
N LEU A 111 1.16 5.38 9.79
CA LEU A 111 -0.28 5.38 9.62
C LEU A 111 -0.92 6.40 10.56
N ALA A 112 -2.04 6.99 10.14
CA ALA A 112 -2.90 7.78 11.00
C ALA A 112 -4.20 7.02 11.26
N GLN A 113 -4.58 6.88 12.52
CA GLN A 113 -5.94 6.47 12.88
C GLN A 113 -6.85 7.69 12.85
N ILE A 114 -7.93 7.60 12.09
CA ILE A 114 -8.88 8.71 11.88
C ILE A 114 -10.10 8.58 12.79
N THR A 115 -10.47 7.34 13.17
CA THR A 115 -11.56 7.10 14.11
C THR A 115 -11.12 7.43 15.53
N SER A 116 -11.97 8.12 16.30
CA SER A 116 -11.78 8.35 17.74
C SER A 116 -11.63 7.03 18.50
N ASP A 117 -10.83 7.02 19.56
CA ASP A 117 -10.55 5.83 20.38
C ASP A 117 -11.82 5.21 21.01
N ASP A 118 -12.87 6.01 21.15
CA ASP A 118 -14.16 5.60 21.71
C ASP A 118 -14.96 4.61 20.83
N GLN A 119 -14.57 4.40 19.56
CA GLN A 119 -15.26 3.49 18.63
C GLN A 119 -14.36 2.34 18.18
N ILE A 120 -14.42 1.24 18.92
CA ILE A 120 -13.63 0.02 18.71
C ILE A 120 -14.10 -0.78 17.49
N ASP A 121 -15.37 -0.66 17.09
CA ASP A 121 -15.98 -1.57 16.12
C ASP A 121 -15.49 -1.38 14.67
N CYS A 122 -15.10 -0.17 14.27
CA CYS A 122 -14.77 0.15 12.88
C CYS A 122 -13.62 1.17 12.74
N PRO A 123 -12.40 0.82 13.16
CA PRO A 123 -11.26 1.73 13.06
C PRO A 123 -10.93 2.02 11.58
N LYS A 124 -10.82 3.32 11.28
CA LYS A 124 -10.41 3.84 9.97
C LYS A 124 -8.99 4.34 10.06
N TYR A 125 -8.20 4.00 9.05
CA TYR A 125 -6.81 4.39 8.94
C TYR A 125 -6.55 5.15 7.64
N LYS A 126 -5.41 5.85 7.62
CA LYS A 126 -4.88 6.55 6.46
C LYS A 126 -3.37 6.34 6.40
N CYS A 127 -2.84 6.05 5.22
CA CYS A 127 -1.39 5.95 5.03
C CYS A 127 -0.76 7.35 4.93
N LEU A 128 0.33 7.57 5.67
CA LEU A 128 1.08 8.84 5.64
C LEU A 128 2.37 8.75 4.83
N VAL A 129 2.71 7.55 4.33
CA VAL A 129 3.99 7.28 3.66
C VAL A 129 3.93 7.63 2.18
N ASN A 130 5.02 8.22 1.69
CA ASN A 130 5.19 8.61 0.29
C ASN A 130 5.52 7.41 -0.62
N PHE A 131 5.27 7.59 -1.93
CA PHE A 131 5.57 6.57 -2.95
C PHE A 131 7.04 6.13 -2.95
N LEU A 132 7.98 7.05 -2.74
CA LEU A 132 9.42 6.73 -2.74
C LEU A 132 9.80 5.77 -1.60
N SER A 133 9.32 6.05 -0.39
CA SER A 133 9.59 5.21 0.78
C SER A 133 8.93 3.84 0.66
N ILE A 134 7.69 3.77 0.16
CA ILE A 134 7.02 2.49 -0.01
C ILE A 134 7.63 1.66 -1.15
N SER A 135 8.11 2.31 -2.21
CA SER A 135 8.82 1.65 -3.30
C SER A 135 10.12 1.02 -2.81
N GLU A 136 10.84 1.68 -1.90
CA GLU A 136 12.06 1.13 -1.32
C GLU A 136 11.77 -0.09 -0.43
N ILE A 137 10.74 -0.02 0.41
CA ILE A 137 10.29 -1.16 1.22
C ILE A 137 9.83 -2.34 0.34
N ALA A 138 9.10 -2.04 -0.75
CA ALA A 138 8.64 -3.06 -1.69
C ALA A 138 9.82 -3.77 -2.38
N LYS A 139 10.88 -3.04 -2.76
CA LYS A 139 12.10 -3.64 -3.32
C LYS A 139 12.80 -4.59 -2.34
N GLN A 140 12.85 -4.24 -1.05
CA GLN A 140 13.42 -5.11 -0.03
C GLN A 140 12.69 -6.45 0.08
N LEU A 141 11.39 -6.48 -0.24
CA LEU A 141 10.54 -7.66 -0.25
C LEU A 141 10.41 -8.32 -1.63
N GLN A 142 11.12 -7.80 -2.65
CA GLN A 142 10.96 -8.21 -4.06
C GLN A 142 9.51 -8.13 -4.56
N PHE A 143 8.74 -7.19 -4.02
CA PHE A 143 7.33 -6.99 -4.35
C PHE A 143 7.17 -5.85 -5.37
N ASP A 144 6.54 -6.13 -6.51
CA ASP A 144 6.26 -5.09 -7.52
C ASP A 144 4.95 -4.35 -7.20
N ILE A 145 5.06 -3.26 -6.45
CA ILE A 145 3.92 -2.44 -6.04
C ILE A 145 3.21 -1.75 -7.22
N VAL A 146 3.92 -1.49 -8.34
CA VAL A 146 3.37 -0.71 -9.46
C VAL A 146 2.25 -1.48 -10.16
N GLN A 147 2.33 -2.80 -10.21
CA GLN A 147 1.29 -3.66 -10.78
C GLN A 147 -0.04 -3.62 -10.01
N TYR A 148 -0.01 -3.18 -8.76
CA TYR A 148 -1.19 -3.12 -7.90
C TYR A 148 -1.79 -1.71 -7.83
N LEU A 149 -1.18 -0.69 -8.43
CA LEU A 149 -1.68 0.69 -8.38
C LEU A 149 -2.59 1.00 -9.57
N TYR A 150 -3.78 1.53 -9.28
CA TYR A 150 -4.80 1.83 -10.29
C TYR A 150 -4.34 2.82 -11.36
N ASP A 151 -3.53 3.82 -11.00
CA ASP A 151 -3.07 4.86 -11.94
C ASP A 151 -2.09 4.32 -13.00
N PHE A 152 -1.41 3.20 -12.73
CA PHE A 152 -0.36 2.65 -13.58
C PHE A 152 -0.82 1.44 -14.44
N VAL A 153 -2.08 0.98 -14.31
CA VAL A 153 -2.63 -0.21 -15.00
C VAL A 153 -3.90 0.08 -15.80
#